data_AF-A0A9N9GDF8-F1
#
_entry.id   AF-A0A9N9GDF8-F1
#
_cell.length_a   1.000
_cell.length_b   1.000
_cell.length_c   1.000
_cell.angle_alpha   90.00
_cell.angle_beta   90.00
_cell.angle_gamma   90.00
#
_symmetry.space_group_name_H-M   'P 1'
#
loop_
_entity.id
_entity.type
_entity.pdbx_description
1 polymer ?
#
loop_
_entity_poly.entity_id
_entity_poly.type
_entity_poly.pdbx_seq_one_letter_code
_entity_poly.pdbx_strand_id
1 'polypeptide(L)'
;MGIKTVAIYSDADARSLHVEMADEAGPPPTNQSYLNIPNILQAIKSTGAQAVHPGPGESAMADLGDKIRSKIIAKQSGVNTIPGFDGVIRDSDHALEI
;
A
#
# COMPACT_ATOMS: atom_id res chain seq x y z
N MET A 1 -19.69 -12.84 -6.09
CA MET A 1 -20.38 -11.63 -5.56
C MET A 1 -21.07 -10.80 -6.65
N GLY A 2 -20.76 -10.97 -7.94
CA GLY A 2 -21.50 -10.27 -9.03
C GLY A 2 -21.26 -8.75 -9.07
N ILE A 3 -20.19 -8.28 -8.43
CA ILE A 3 -19.80 -6.87 -8.38
C ILE A 3 -18.91 -6.59 -9.59
N LYS A 4 -19.25 -5.57 -10.37
CA LYS A 4 -18.41 -5.11 -11.48
C LYS A 4 -17.10 -4.54 -10.96
N THR A 5 -16.03 -4.80 -11.69
CA THR A 5 -14.66 -4.43 -11.33
C THR A 5 -14.09 -3.43 -12.32
N VAL A 6 -13.32 -2.48 -11.79
CA VAL A 6 -12.61 -1.46 -12.58
C VAL A 6 -11.13 -1.53 -12.22
N ALA A 7 -10.27 -1.71 -13.22
CA ALA A 7 -8.82 -1.63 -13.05
C ALA A 7 -8.29 -0.25 -13.45
N ILE A 8 -7.29 0.25 -12.73
CA ILE A 8 -6.43 1.34 -13.19
C ILE A 8 -5.06 0.76 -13.57
N TYR A 9 -4.38 1.36 -14.55
CA TYR A 9 -3.12 0.82 -15.05
C TYR A 9 -2.18 1.90 -15.58
N SER A 10 -0.87 1.80 -15.35
CA SER A 10 0.09 2.66 -16.04
C SER A 10 0.23 2.25 -17.51
N ASP A 11 0.77 3.11 -18.39
CA ASP A 11 1.03 2.72 -19.79
C ASP A 11 1.89 1.45 -19.91
N ALA A 12 2.82 1.24 -18.97
CA ALA A 12 3.64 0.03 -18.92
C ALA A 12 2.83 -1.22 -18.55
N ASP A 13 1.73 -1.05 -17.83
CA ASP A 13 0.86 -2.11 -17.31
C ASP A 13 -0.40 -2.34 -18.15
N ALA A 14 -0.50 -1.74 -19.35
CA ALA A 14 -1.69 -1.82 -20.21
C ALA A 14 -2.09 -3.25 -20.62
N ARG A 15 -1.18 -4.22 -20.48
CA ARG A 15 -1.41 -5.65 -20.74
C ARG A 15 -1.15 -6.54 -19.52
N SER A 16 -1.16 -5.95 -18.32
CA SER A 16 -0.99 -6.69 -17.08
C SER A 16 -2.25 -7.49 -16.76
N LEU A 17 -2.07 -8.65 -16.12
CA LEU A 17 -3.16 -9.61 -15.87
C LEU A 17 -4.36 -8.99 -15.14
N HIS A 18 -4.13 -8.07 -14.19
CA HIS A 18 -5.22 -7.44 -13.44
C HIS A 18 -6.12 -6.54 -14.30
N VAL A 19 -5.58 -6.01 -15.42
CA VAL A 19 -6.34 -5.21 -16.40
C VAL A 19 -7.23 -6.12 -17.23
N GLU A 20 -6.68 -7.24 -17.72
CA GLU A 20 -7.43 -8.22 -18.53
C GLU A 20 -8.54 -8.93 -17.73
N MET A 21 -8.36 -9.07 -16.42
CA MET A 21 -9.33 -9.71 -15.54
C MET A 21 -10.49 -8.79 -15.11
N ALA A 22 -10.35 -7.47 -15.26
CA ALA A 22 -11.38 -6.52 -14.84
C ALA A 22 -12.47 -6.34 -15.91
N ASP A 23 -13.69 -6.00 -15.49
CA ASP A 23 -14.81 -5.77 -16.42
C ASP A 23 -14.61 -4.47 -17.23
N GLU A 24 -13.92 -3.49 -16.64
CA GLU A 24 -13.60 -2.21 -17.25
C GLU A 24 -12.19 -1.76 -16.82
N ALA A 25 -11.50 -1.05 -17.71
CA ALA A 25 -10.21 -0.43 -17.41
C ALA A 25 -10.34 1.10 -17.53
N GLY A 26 -10.02 1.80 -16.45
CA GLY A 26 -9.99 3.25 -16.40
C GLY A 26 -8.73 3.82 -17.07
N PRO A 27 -8.73 5.11 -17.44
CA PRO A 27 -7.64 5.73 -18.19
C PRO A 27 -6.30 5.61 -17.45
N PRO A 28 -5.19 5.45 -18.19
CA PRO A 28 -3.90 5.19 -17.56
C PRO A 28 -3.41 6.42 -16.80
N PRO A 29 -2.98 6.30 -15.53
CA PRO A 29 -2.35 7.41 -14.85
C PRO A 29 -0.88 7.52 -15.31
N THR A 30 -0.33 8.74 -15.34
CA THR A 30 1.04 9.05 -15.76
C THR A 30 2.09 8.54 -14.77
N ASN A 31 3.34 8.27 -15.20
CA ASN A 31 4.54 7.70 -14.52
C ASN A 31 4.74 7.73 -12.97
N GLN A 32 3.94 8.46 -12.18
CA GLN A 32 3.72 8.29 -10.74
C GLN A 32 2.35 7.63 -10.46
N SER A 33 1.93 6.73 -11.34
CA SER A 33 0.54 6.51 -11.70
C SER A 33 -0.36 6.07 -10.55
N TYR A 34 0.12 5.10 -9.79
CA TYR A 34 -0.63 4.46 -8.70
C TYR A 34 -0.58 5.24 -7.38
N LEU A 35 0.21 6.31 -7.32
CA LEU A 35 0.33 7.18 -6.14
C LEU A 35 -0.28 8.57 -6.37
N ASN A 36 -0.76 8.86 -7.58
CA ASN A 36 -1.40 10.13 -7.91
C ASN A 36 -2.87 10.12 -7.47
N ILE A 37 -3.12 10.56 -6.23
CA ILE A 37 -4.46 10.63 -5.65
C ILE A 37 -5.45 11.40 -6.55
N PRO A 38 -5.13 12.59 -7.11
CA PRO A 38 -6.04 13.29 -8.03
C PRO A 38 -6.50 12.45 -9.23
N ASN A 39 -5.58 11.76 -9.90
CA ASN A 39 -5.91 10.92 -11.06
C ASN A 39 -6.77 9.72 -10.65
N ILE A 40 -6.48 9.10 -9.51
CA ILE A 40 -7.29 8.00 -8.97
C ILE A 40 -8.72 8.48 -8.67
N LEU A 41 -8.87 9.64 -8.03
CA LEU A 41 -10.18 10.25 -7.77
C LEU A 41 -10.92 10.60 -9.06
N GLN A 42 -10.21 11.01 -10.12
CA GLN A 42 -10.80 11.23 -11.42
C GLN A 42 -11.32 9.92 -12.04
N ALA A 43 -10.53 8.85 -12.00
CA ALA A 43 -10.92 7.54 -12.50
C ALA A 43 -12.14 6.97 -11.76
N ILE A 44 -12.20 7.14 -10.44
CA ILE A 44 -13.37 6.76 -9.62
C ILE A 44 -14.61 7.49 -10.10
N LYS A 45 -14.51 8.82 -10.31
CA LYS A 45 -15.64 9.65 -10.77
C LYS A 45 -16.09 9.29 -12.18
N SER A 46 -15.16 9.03 -13.10
CA SER A 46 -15.50 8.76 -14.51
C SER A 46 -16.12 7.38 -14.72
N THR A 47 -15.72 6.39 -13.93
CA THR A 47 -16.20 5.00 -14.02
C THR A 47 -17.45 4.76 -13.18
N GLY A 48 -17.77 5.68 -12.25
CA GLY A 48 -18.88 5.53 -11.33
C GLY A 48 -18.65 4.47 -10.25
N ALA A 49 -17.38 4.13 -9.97
CA ALA A 49 -17.02 3.15 -8.95
C ALA A 49 -17.57 3.56 -7.58
N GLN A 50 -18.25 2.62 -6.92
CA GLN A 50 -18.93 2.87 -5.63
C GLN A 50 -18.01 2.62 -4.43
N ALA A 51 -16.93 1.87 -4.63
CA ALA A 51 -15.94 1.54 -3.61
C ALA A 51 -14.55 1.35 -4.25
N VAL A 52 -13.50 1.49 -3.44
CA VAL A 52 -12.11 1.29 -3.84
C VAL A 52 -11.50 0.24 -2.92
N HIS A 53 -10.80 -0.74 -3.50
CA HIS A 53 -9.96 -1.66 -2.74
C HIS A 53 -8.49 -1.22 -2.87
N PRO A 54 -7.89 -0.60 -1.84
CA PRO A 54 -6.52 -0.07 -1.90
C PRO A 54 -5.45 -1.15 -1.64
N GLY A 55 -5.83 -2.42 -1.55
CA GLY A 55 -4.98 -3.50 -1.03
C GLY A 55 -5.13 -3.64 0.48
N PRO A 56 -4.04 -3.68 1.27
CA PRO A 56 -4.12 -3.81 2.73
C PRO A 56 -4.87 -2.63 3.38
N GLY A 57 -5.55 -2.89 4.50
CA GLY A 57 -6.29 -1.87 5.24
C GLY A 57 -5.37 -0.85 5.94
N GLU A 58 -5.93 0.32 6.28
CA GLU A 58 -5.20 1.43 6.91
C GLU A 58 -4.41 1.01 8.16
N SER A 59 -5.04 0.32 9.10
CA SER A 59 -4.37 -0.13 10.33
C SER A 59 -3.21 -1.08 10.03
N ALA A 60 -3.35 -2.00 9.08
CA ALA A 60 -2.25 -2.90 8.71
C ALA A 60 -1.09 -2.11 8.08
N MET A 61 -1.39 -1.13 7.23
CA MET A 61 -0.37 -0.26 6.64
C MET A 61 0.35 0.60 7.67
N ALA A 62 -0.39 1.21 8.62
CA ALA A 62 0.20 2.03 9.68
C ALA A 62 1.07 1.20 10.62
N ASP A 63 0.62 0.01 10.98
CA ASP A 63 1.29 -0.85 11.95
C ASP A 63 2.55 -1.51 11.39
N LEU A 64 2.51 -1.89 10.12
CA LEU A 64 3.61 -2.58 9.45
C LEU A 64 4.56 -1.63 8.70
N GLY A 65 4.13 -0.39 8.41
CA GLY A 65 4.94 0.64 7.77
C GLY A 65 6.03 1.24 8.69
N ASP A 66 5.79 1.25 10.01
CA ASP A 66 6.80 1.60 11.01
C ASP A 66 7.58 0.34 11.41
N LYS A 67 8.88 0.30 11.11
CA LYS A 67 9.74 -0.87 11.40
C LYS A 67 9.81 -1.23 12.88
N ILE A 68 9.73 -0.25 13.78
CA ILE A 68 9.75 -0.47 15.23
C ILE A 68 8.43 -1.08 15.67
N ARG A 69 7.31 -0.48 15.27
CA ARG A 69 5.97 -1.00 15.58
C ARG A 69 5.77 -2.40 15.01
N SER A 70 6.19 -2.61 13.77
CA SER A 70 6.16 -3.91 13.09
C SER A 70 6.96 -4.98 13.85
N LYS A 71 8.17 -4.66 14.31
CA LYS A 71 9.00 -5.58 15.12
C LYS A 71 8.36 -5.89 16.48
N ILE A 72 7.75 -4.91 17.13
CA ILE A 72 7.03 -5.11 18.41
C ILE A 72 5.85 -6.05 18.21
N ILE A 73 5.04 -5.85 17.17
CA ILE A 73 3.90 -6.73 16.84
C ILE A 73 4.38 -8.16 16.57
N ALA A 74 5.48 -8.33 15.81
CA ALA A 74 6.06 -9.63 15.54
C ALA A 74 6.48 -10.37 16.83
N LYS A 75 7.20 -9.68 17.73
CA LYS A 75 7.58 -10.24 19.04
C LYS A 75 6.38 -10.63 19.89
N GLN A 76 5.39 -9.75 20.00
CA GLN A 76 4.15 -10.01 20.76
C GLN A 76 3.36 -11.19 20.19
N SER A 77 3.47 -11.43 18.88
CA SER A 77 2.84 -12.55 18.19
C SER A 77 3.64 -13.85 18.25
N GLY A 78 4.78 -13.87 18.95
CA GLY A 78 5.65 -15.05 19.07
C GLY A 78 6.47 -15.36 17.80
N VAL A 79 6.59 -14.39 16.88
CA VAL A 79 7.43 -14.53 15.68
C VAL A 79 8.88 -14.20 16.03
N ASN A 80 9.81 -15.03 15.56
CA ASN A 80 11.25 -14.77 15.74
C ASN A 80 11.65 -13.45 15.07
N THR A 81 12.30 -12.56 15.82
CA THR A 81 12.82 -11.27 15.30
C THR A 81 14.33 -11.17 15.50
N ILE A 82 14.99 -10.37 14.66
CA ILE A 82 16.41 -10.04 14.84
C ILE A 82 16.60 -9.30 16.18
N PRO A 83 17.54 -9.73 17.04
CA PRO A 83 17.90 -9.00 18.26
C PRO A 83 18.35 -7.57 17.97
N GLY A 84 18.03 -6.63 18.86
CA GLY A 84 18.42 -5.23 18.74
C GLY A 84 17.47 -4.30 19.47
N PHE A 85 17.79 -3.00 19.47
CA PHE A 85 17.01 -1.95 20.12
C PHE A 85 15.60 -1.83 19.52
N ASP A 86 14.59 -1.62 20.37
CA ASP A 86 13.18 -1.51 20.00
C ASP A 86 12.69 -0.04 20.09
N GLY A 87 13.53 0.89 19.65
CA GLY A 87 13.25 2.32 19.69
C GLY A 87 13.99 3.10 18.61
N VAL A 88 13.71 4.40 18.53
CA VAL A 88 14.40 5.31 17.61
C VAL A 88 15.75 5.70 18.22
N ILE A 89 16.83 5.41 17.51
CA ILE A 89 18.15 5.99 17.80
C ILE A 89 18.08 7.47 17.37
N ARG A 90 18.33 8.37 18.33
CA ARG A 90 18.06 9.81 18.15
C ARG A 90 19.27 10.54 17.57
N ASP A 91 20.45 10.11 17.99
CA ASP A 91 21.74 10.67 17.62
C ASP A 91 22.85 9.63 17.90
N SER A 92 24.09 10.03 17.61
CA SER A 92 25.26 9.17 17.79
C SER A 92 25.58 8.87 19.26
N ASP A 93 25.30 9.79 20.18
CA ASP A 93 25.60 9.59 21.61
C ASP A 93 24.64 8.57 22.20
N HIS A 94 23.33 8.69 21.91
CA HIS A 94 22.33 7.70 22.26
C HIS A 94 22.67 6.33 21.67
N ALA A 95 23.26 6.26 20.47
CA ALA A 95 23.67 5.00 19.88
C ALA A 95 24.78 4.28 20.67
N LEU A 96 25.60 5.00 21.45
CA LEU A 96 26.65 4.44 22.30
C LEU A 96 26.11 3.96 23.66
N GLU A 97 24.93 4.42 24.06
CA GLU A 97 24.29 4.09 25.35
C GLU A 97 23.45 2.80 25.29
N ILE A 98 23.10 2.32 24.09
CA ILE A 98 22.17 1.21 23.84
C ILE A 98 22.83 -0.10 23.42
#